data_AF-G4ZGN9-F1
#
_entry.id   AF-G4ZGN9-F1
#
_cell.length_a   1.000
_cell.length_b   1.000
_cell.length_c   1.000
_cell.angle_alpha   90.00
_cell.angle_beta   90.00
_cell.angle_gamma   90.00
#
_symmetry.space_group_name_H-M   'P 1'
#
loop_
_entity.id
_entity.type
_entity.pdbx_description
1 polymer ?
#
loop_
_entity_poly.entity_id
_entity_poly.type
_entity_poly.pdbx_seq_one_letter_code
_entity_poly.pdbx_strand_id
1 'polypeptide(L)'
;MLLVDKRPPQSLPVNAGRKRKIVLSDDCREKRPRCSSAWTELEYEMVLEEATLLREELELLLFVAADLCRDLRCDDTPVRSFAAALEQIGELIASSQALTVPQIREMCQQMLAMMQYLCRVHYSHFALVDMQDQLRECRNRFMLFICKNATMIGL
;
A
#
# COMPACT_ATOMS: atom_id res chain seq x y z
N MET A 1 -48.89 49.27 19.92
CA MET A 1 -48.07 48.04 19.75
C MET A 1 -47.77 47.53 21.16
N LEU A 2 -48.54 46.56 21.64
CA LEU A 2 -48.13 45.15 21.78
C LEU A 2 -46.88 45.02 22.68
N LEU A 3 -47.05 44.97 24.00
CA LEU A 3 -47.38 43.80 24.84
C LEU A 3 -46.14 42.99 25.27
N VAL A 4 -45.92 43.01 26.59
CA VAL A 4 -45.55 41.85 27.44
C VAL A 4 -44.05 41.65 27.71
N ASP A 5 -43.60 42.40 28.71
CA ASP A 5 -42.54 42.05 29.65
C ASP A 5 -43.09 40.95 30.61
N LYS A 6 -42.43 39.79 30.71
CA LYS A 6 -42.82 38.67 31.58
C LYS A 6 -41.65 38.31 32.51
N ARG A 7 -41.85 38.44 33.82
CA ARG A 7 -41.08 37.75 34.88
C ARG A 7 -41.84 36.49 35.36
N PRO A 8 -41.38 35.77 36.42
CA PRO A 8 -40.42 34.65 36.50
C PRO A 8 -41.13 33.33 36.95
N PRO A 9 -40.44 32.19 37.24
CA PRO A 9 -40.04 31.91 38.63
C PRO A 9 -38.77 31.03 38.81
N GLN A 10 -38.27 31.04 40.05
CA GLN A 10 -37.31 30.09 40.62
C GLN A 10 -37.79 28.63 40.48
N SER A 11 -36.86 27.70 40.25
CA SER A 11 -36.97 26.34 40.79
C SER A 11 -35.58 25.76 41.11
N LEU A 12 -35.59 25.02 42.22
CA LEU A 12 -34.51 24.50 43.06
C LEU A 12 -33.78 23.28 42.44
N PRO A 13 -32.68 22.80 43.05
CA PRO A 13 -31.68 21.95 42.41
C PRO A 13 -32.15 20.50 42.32
N VAL A 14 -31.81 19.83 41.22
CA VAL A 14 -31.97 18.38 41.12
C VAL A 14 -30.62 17.73 40.83
N ASN A 15 -30.27 16.90 41.80
CA ASN A 15 -29.12 16.04 41.90
C ASN A 15 -28.96 15.08 40.70
N ALA A 16 -27.77 14.49 40.68
CA ALA A 16 -27.43 13.22 40.02
C ALA A 16 -27.15 13.28 38.50
N GLY A 17 -25.91 13.62 38.20
CA GLY A 17 -25.30 13.32 36.91
C GLY A 17 -23.80 13.49 37.00
N ARG A 18 -23.11 12.59 37.71
CA ARG A 18 -21.64 12.53 37.80
C ARG A 18 -21.06 12.22 36.41
N LYS A 19 -21.02 13.20 35.52
CA LYS A 19 -20.19 13.14 34.31
C LYS A 19 -18.76 13.35 34.78
N ARG A 20 -17.99 12.27 34.78
CA ARG A 20 -16.54 12.28 34.97
C ARG A 20 -15.96 13.31 33.99
N LYS A 21 -15.53 14.45 34.50
CA LYS A 21 -14.69 15.38 33.75
C LYS A 21 -13.38 14.63 33.53
N ILE A 22 -13.19 14.08 32.33
CA ILE A 22 -11.87 13.62 31.90
C ILE A 22 -11.06 14.90 31.73
N VAL A 23 -10.37 15.30 32.81
CA VAL A 23 -9.28 16.25 32.72
C VAL A 23 -8.16 15.48 32.04
N LEU A 24 -8.04 15.66 30.72
CA LEU A 24 -6.83 15.26 30.02
C LEU A 24 -5.73 16.17 30.58
N SER A 25 -4.89 15.63 31.46
CA SER A 25 -3.65 16.29 31.86
C SER A 25 -2.87 16.66 30.60
N ASP A 26 -2.41 17.91 30.54
CA ASP A 26 -1.67 18.51 29.43
C ASP A 26 -0.19 18.01 29.37
N ASP A 27 0.05 16.77 29.81
CA ASP A 27 1.38 16.16 30.01
C ASP A 27 1.60 14.93 29.10
N CYS A 28 0.98 14.92 27.92
CA CYS A 28 1.35 13.96 26.87
C CYS A 28 1.41 14.58 25.48
N ARG A 29 1.79 15.86 25.39
CA ARG A 29 2.44 16.37 24.19
C ARG A 29 3.90 15.93 24.21
N GLU A 30 4.13 14.64 23.97
CA GLU A 30 5.37 14.23 23.32
C GLU A 30 5.34 14.84 21.91
N LYS A 31 5.75 16.10 21.83
CA LYS A 31 6.36 16.67 20.64
C LYS A 31 7.70 15.96 20.48
N ARG A 32 7.70 14.67 20.16
CA ARG A 32 8.86 14.10 19.48
C ARG A 32 8.82 14.71 18.09
N PRO A 33 9.86 15.47 17.68
CA PRO A 33 10.08 15.62 16.27
C PRO A 33 10.30 14.19 15.76
N ARG A 34 9.28 13.60 15.13
CA ARG A 34 9.54 12.41 14.32
C ARG A 34 10.55 12.90 13.29
N CYS A 35 11.81 12.57 13.50
CA CYS A 35 12.74 12.48 12.39
C CYS A 35 11.99 11.61 11.38
N SER A 36 11.65 12.18 10.23
CA SER A 36 10.81 11.59 9.19
C SER A 36 11.47 10.37 8.51
N SER A 37 12.29 9.61 9.23
CA SER A 37 13.21 8.59 8.75
C SER A 37 13.05 7.22 9.42
N ALA A 38 12.22 7.09 10.46
CA ALA A 38 11.97 5.82 11.14
C ALA A 38 10.52 5.37 10.95
N TRP A 39 10.34 4.23 10.27
CA TRP A 39 9.05 3.59 10.07
C TRP A 39 8.51 3.09 11.40
N THR A 40 7.20 3.19 11.62
CA THR A 40 6.55 2.41 12.68
C THR A 40 6.48 0.94 12.28
N GLU A 41 6.43 0.04 13.25
CA GLU A 41 6.28 -1.40 13.02
C GLU A 41 5.02 -1.70 12.18
N LEU A 42 3.90 -1.03 12.48
CA LEU A 42 2.67 -1.18 11.71
C LEU A 42 2.81 -0.71 10.25
N GLU A 43 3.45 0.45 10.01
CA GLU A 43 3.69 0.93 8.64
C GLU A 43 4.58 -0.04 7.85
N TYR A 44 5.59 -0.61 8.50
CA TYR A 44 6.47 -1.61 7.92
C TYR A 44 5.71 -2.89 7.52
N GLU A 45 4.94 -3.47 8.45
CA GLU A 45 4.17 -4.68 8.16
C GLU A 45 3.13 -4.45 7.05
N MET A 46 2.43 -3.32 7.07
CA MET A 46 1.47 -2.97 6.02
C MET A 46 2.12 -2.80 4.64
N VAL A 47 3.33 -2.25 4.58
CA VAL A 47 4.07 -2.12 3.32
C VAL A 47 4.49 -3.49 2.80
N LEU A 48 4.99 -4.37 3.66
CA LEU A 48 5.38 -5.72 3.26
C LEU A 48 4.18 -6.57 2.83
N GLU A 49 3.05 -6.47 3.52
CA GLU A 49 1.82 -7.16 3.15
C GLU A 49 1.36 -6.74 1.75
N GLU A 50 1.25 -5.44 1.48
CA GLU A 50 0.83 -4.96 0.14
C GLU A 50 1.88 -5.30 -0.93
N ALA A 51 3.17 -5.21 -0.62
CA ALA A 51 4.23 -5.62 -1.55
C ALA A 51 4.16 -7.11 -1.89
N THR A 52 3.80 -7.96 -0.91
CA THR A 52 3.61 -9.41 -1.10
C THR A 52 2.46 -9.68 -2.07
N LEU A 53 1.30 -9.04 -1.86
CA LEU A 53 0.14 -9.20 -2.74
C LEU A 53 0.47 -8.75 -4.17
N LEU A 54 1.14 -7.62 -4.32
CA LEU A 54 1.55 -7.11 -5.63
C LEU A 54 2.57 -8.03 -6.32
N ARG A 55 3.46 -8.67 -5.55
CA ARG A 55 4.43 -9.67 -6.05
C ARG A 55 3.71 -10.90 -6.59
N GLU A 56 2.73 -11.41 -5.86
CA GLU A 56 1.92 -12.57 -6.27
C GLU A 56 1.09 -12.26 -7.53
N GLU A 57 0.43 -11.10 -7.59
CA GLU A 57 -0.31 -10.69 -8.79
C GLU A 57 0.62 -10.57 -10.01
N LEU A 58 1.81 -9.99 -9.84
CA LEU A 58 2.79 -9.83 -10.91
C LEU A 58 3.37 -11.17 -11.36
N GLU A 59 3.58 -12.12 -10.45
CA GLU A 59 4.02 -13.49 -10.75
C GLU A 59 3.01 -14.22 -11.64
N LEU A 60 1.72 -14.13 -11.33
CA LEU A 60 0.65 -14.69 -12.16
C LEU A 60 0.66 -14.08 -13.58
N LEU A 61 0.84 -12.76 -13.68
CA LEU A 61 0.96 -12.10 -14.98
C LEU A 61 2.20 -12.57 -15.76
N LEU A 62 3.34 -12.78 -15.10
CA LEU A 62 4.54 -13.31 -15.75
C LEU A 62 4.34 -14.75 -16.26
N PHE A 63 3.65 -15.61 -15.51
CA PHE A 63 3.33 -16.97 -16.00
C PHE A 63 2.48 -16.93 -17.26
N VAL A 64 1.43 -16.11 -17.27
CA VAL A 64 0.60 -15.93 -18.47
C VAL A 64 1.42 -15.36 -19.63
N ALA A 65 2.29 -14.37 -19.38
CA ALA A 65 3.15 -13.81 -20.42
C ALA A 65 4.14 -14.84 -21.00
N ALA A 66 4.64 -15.77 -20.16
CA ALA A 66 5.53 -16.84 -20.60
C ALA A 66 4.79 -17.84 -21.50
N ASP A 67 3.58 -18.25 -21.12
CA ASP A 67 2.76 -19.15 -21.94
C ASP A 67 2.35 -18.49 -23.26
N LEU A 68 1.95 -17.22 -23.22
CA LEU A 68 1.69 -16.43 -24.43
C LEU A 68 2.91 -16.35 -25.35
N CYS A 69 4.13 -16.22 -24.82
CA CYS A 69 5.31 -16.25 -25.68
C CYS A 69 5.58 -17.61 -26.31
N ARG A 70 5.26 -18.71 -25.62
CA ARG A 70 5.36 -20.05 -26.23
C ARG A 70 4.36 -20.19 -27.38
N ASP A 71 3.12 -19.76 -27.17
CA ASP A 71 2.05 -19.86 -28.17
C ASP A 71 2.31 -18.96 -29.38
N LEU A 72 2.76 -17.72 -29.13
CA LEU A 72 3.06 -16.72 -30.16
C LEU A 72 4.47 -16.86 -30.74
N ARG A 73 5.29 -17.78 -30.22
CA ARG A 73 6.70 -18.00 -30.57
C ARG A 73 7.56 -16.74 -30.42
N CYS A 74 7.34 -15.94 -29.37
CA CYS A 74 8.24 -14.85 -28.98
C CYS A 74 9.30 -15.28 -27.96
N ASP A 75 10.33 -14.45 -27.78
CA ASP A 75 11.36 -14.67 -26.77
C ASP A 75 10.79 -14.47 -25.36
N ASP A 76 10.72 -15.57 -24.59
CA ASP A 76 10.27 -15.60 -23.21
C ASP A 76 11.43 -15.47 -22.20
N THR A 77 12.68 -15.29 -22.65
CA THR A 77 13.85 -15.16 -21.78
C THR A 77 13.72 -14.05 -20.74
N PRO A 78 13.26 -12.83 -21.07
CA PRO A 78 13.07 -11.79 -20.08
C PRO A 78 12.04 -12.16 -19.02
N VAL A 79 10.93 -12.78 -19.45
CA VAL A 79 9.83 -13.18 -18.56
C VAL A 79 10.28 -14.25 -17.57
N ARG A 80 11.04 -15.25 -18.03
CA ARG A 80 11.64 -16.28 -17.15
C ARG A 80 12.64 -15.69 -16.17
N SER A 81 13.48 -14.76 -16.62
CA SER A 81 14.43 -14.06 -15.75
C SER A 81 13.71 -13.26 -14.67
N PHE A 82 12.58 -12.63 -15.00
CA PHE A 82 11.76 -11.91 -14.05
C PHE A 82 11.06 -12.83 -13.06
N ALA A 83 10.57 -14.01 -13.50
CA ALA A 83 9.98 -14.99 -12.60
C ALA A 83 11.00 -15.45 -11.54
N ALA A 84 12.23 -15.76 -11.94
CA ALA A 84 13.31 -16.12 -11.00
C ALA A 84 13.66 -14.97 -10.03
N ALA A 85 13.63 -13.72 -10.49
CA ALA A 85 13.84 -12.57 -9.62
C ALA A 85 12.68 -12.35 -8.63
N LEU A 86 11.42 -12.57 -9.05
CA LEU A 86 10.27 -12.52 -8.15
C LEU A 86 10.27 -13.63 -7.10
N GLU A 87 10.79 -14.80 -7.44
CA GLU A 87 10.98 -15.90 -6.49
C GLU A 87 11.98 -15.49 -5.39
N GLN A 88 13.13 -14.92 -5.78
CA GLN A 88 14.11 -14.38 -4.84
C GLN A 88 13.54 -13.25 -3.96
N ILE A 89 12.72 -12.36 -4.53
CA ILE A 89 11.99 -11.33 -3.78
C ILE A 89 11.02 -11.98 -2.79
N GLY A 90 10.31 -13.04 -3.19
CA GLY A 90 9.40 -13.79 -2.33
C GLY A 90 10.12 -14.44 -1.15
N GLU A 91 11.25 -15.10 -1.39
CA GLU A 91 12.10 -15.68 -0.35
C GLU A 91 12.62 -14.62 0.63
N LEU A 92 13.00 -13.45 0.11
CA LEU A 92 13.49 -12.33 0.89
C LEU A 92 12.41 -11.78 1.84
N ILE A 93 11.17 -11.61 1.34
CA ILE A 93 10.01 -11.19 2.15
C ILE A 93 9.65 -12.23 3.20
N ALA A 94 9.68 -13.51 2.83
CA ALA A 94 9.34 -14.62 3.74
C ALA A 94 10.43 -14.92 4.78
N SER A 95 11.60 -14.28 4.67
CA SER A 95 12.71 -14.51 5.58
C SER A 95 12.38 -14.04 7.01
N SER A 96 13.00 -14.68 8.00
CA SER A 96 12.84 -14.27 9.41
C SER A 96 13.58 -12.98 9.76
N GLN A 97 14.28 -12.36 8.81
CA GLN A 97 15.07 -11.16 9.03
C GLN A 97 14.26 -9.92 8.60
N ALA A 98 14.28 -8.88 9.42
CA ALA A 98 13.66 -7.61 9.06
C ALA A 98 14.39 -7.00 7.86
N LEU A 99 13.61 -6.55 6.87
CA LEU A 99 14.08 -5.91 5.67
C LEU A 99 14.46 -4.46 5.94
N THR A 100 15.58 -4.04 5.38
CA THR A 100 15.99 -2.65 5.40
C THR A 100 15.26 -1.85 4.32
N VAL A 101 15.06 -0.55 4.54
CA VAL A 101 14.44 0.35 3.54
C VAL A 101 15.12 0.27 2.16
N PRO A 102 16.47 0.21 2.04
CA PRO A 102 17.13 -0.01 0.76
C PRO A 102 16.73 -1.31 0.06
N GLN A 103 16.57 -2.42 0.79
CA GLN A 103 16.11 -3.69 0.21
C GLN A 103 14.68 -3.56 -0.30
N ILE A 104 13.77 -2.97 0.48
CA ILE A 104 12.38 -2.72 0.06
C ILE A 104 12.36 -1.86 -1.21
N ARG A 105 13.19 -0.81 -1.26
CA ARG A 105 13.32 0.06 -2.44
C ARG A 105 13.77 -0.73 -3.66
N GLU A 106 14.82 -1.53 -3.52
CA GLU A 106 15.35 -2.33 -4.62
C GLU A 106 14.31 -3.33 -5.14
N MET A 107 13.60 -4.02 -4.26
CA MET A 107 12.49 -4.91 -4.63
C MET A 107 11.41 -4.15 -5.42
N CYS A 108 10.99 -2.98 -4.93
CA CYS A 108 10.00 -2.14 -5.60
C CYS A 108 10.46 -1.70 -6.99
N GLN A 109 11.75 -1.36 -7.15
CA GLN A 109 12.33 -0.98 -8.44
C GLN A 109 12.37 -2.15 -9.42
N GLN A 110 12.72 -3.35 -8.95
CA GLN A 110 12.70 -4.55 -9.78
C GLN A 110 11.28 -4.88 -10.25
N MET A 111 10.30 -4.88 -9.34
CA MET A 111 8.89 -5.13 -9.67
C MET A 111 8.33 -4.06 -10.62
N LEU A 112 8.72 -2.79 -10.46
CA LEU A 112 8.33 -1.71 -11.36
C LEU A 112 8.85 -1.97 -12.79
N ALA A 113 10.11 -2.37 -12.93
CA ALA A 113 10.71 -2.67 -14.22
C ALA A 113 10.00 -3.83 -14.93
N MET A 114 9.62 -4.87 -14.18
CA MET A 114 8.83 -6.00 -14.70
C MET A 114 7.44 -5.54 -15.19
N MET A 115 6.73 -4.74 -14.37
CA MET A 115 5.42 -4.19 -14.73
C MET A 115 5.50 -3.32 -15.99
N GLN A 116 6.52 -2.47 -16.10
CA GLN A 116 6.78 -1.64 -17.29
C GLN A 116 7.04 -2.49 -18.52
N TYR A 117 7.84 -3.56 -18.40
CA TYR A 117 8.10 -4.49 -19.48
C TYR A 117 6.81 -5.16 -19.97
N LEU A 118 6.00 -5.71 -19.06
CA LEU A 118 4.72 -6.33 -19.41
C LEU A 118 3.78 -5.36 -20.12
N CYS A 119 3.66 -4.14 -19.60
CA CYS A 119 2.83 -3.09 -20.21
C CYS A 119 3.36 -2.65 -21.59
N ARG A 120 4.66 -2.70 -21.84
CA ARG A 120 5.26 -2.29 -23.12
C ARG A 120 5.21 -3.40 -24.16
N VAL A 121 5.51 -4.64 -23.77
CA VAL A 121 5.78 -5.75 -24.69
C VAL A 121 4.58 -6.69 -24.81
N HIS A 122 3.89 -6.96 -23.71
CA HIS A 122 2.85 -7.99 -23.65
C HIS A 122 1.42 -7.45 -23.59
N TYR A 123 1.22 -6.14 -23.49
CA TYR A 123 -0.12 -5.54 -23.33
C TYR A 123 -1.13 -5.94 -24.43
N SER A 124 -0.67 -6.07 -25.68
CA SER A 124 -1.47 -6.60 -26.79
C SER A 124 -1.66 -8.12 -26.71
N HIS A 125 -0.68 -8.87 -26.21
CA HIS A 125 -0.79 -10.32 -26.03
C HIS A 125 -1.83 -10.68 -24.97
N PHE A 126 -1.87 -9.94 -23.84
CA PHE A 126 -2.90 -10.13 -22.81
C PHE A 126 -4.33 -9.85 -23.33
N ALA A 127 -4.49 -9.04 -24.38
CA ALA A 127 -5.80 -8.81 -24.99
C ALA A 127 -6.32 -10.04 -25.75
N LEU A 128 -5.44 -10.96 -26.17
CA LEU A 128 -5.85 -12.20 -26.85
C LEU A 128 -6.52 -13.21 -25.90
N VAL A 129 -6.35 -13.01 -24.59
CA VAL A 129 -6.85 -13.88 -23.52
C VAL A 129 -7.69 -13.12 -22.49
N ASP A 130 -8.21 -11.94 -22.87
CA ASP A 130 -9.07 -11.10 -22.02
C ASP A 130 -8.47 -10.75 -20.63
N MET A 131 -7.14 -10.59 -20.56
CA MET A 131 -6.40 -10.29 -19.33
C MET A 131 -5.79 -8.87 -19.30
N GLN A 132 -6.11 -8.03 -20.28
CA GLN A 132 -5.56 -6.67 -20.38
C GLN A 132 -6.01 -5.77 -19.21
N ASP A 133 -7.24 -5.94 -18.74
CA ASP A 133 -7.77 -5.15 -17.64
C ASP A 133 -7.12 -5.53 -16.31
N GLN A 134 -6.79 -6.80 -16.11
CA GLN A 134 -6.06 -7.32 -14.95
C GLN A 134 -4.64 -6.75 -14.90
N LEU A 135 -3.93 -6.72 -16.04
CA LEU A 135 -2.64 -6.05 -16.13
C LEU A 135 -2.75 -4.55 -15.78
N ARG A 136 -3.80 -3.87 -16.26
CA ARG A 136 -4.04 -2.46 -15.99
C ARG A 136 -4.37 -2.19 -14.52
N GLU A 137 -5.19 -3.04 -13.91
CA GLU A 137 -5.57 -2.96 -12.51
C GLU A 137 -4.36 -3.19 -11.61
N CYS A 138 -3.59 -4.25 -11.84
CA CYS A 138 -2.35 -4.54 -11.11
C CYS A 138 -1.36 -3.37 -11.22
N ARG A 139 -1.15 -2.83 -12.43
CA ARG A 139 -0.33 -1.62 -12.64
C ARG A 139 -0.85 -0.43 -11.82
N ASN A 140 -2.15 -0.17 -11.83
CA ASN A 140 -2.73 0.95 -11.11
C ASN A 140 -2.53 0.80 -9.58
N ARG A 141 -2.77 -0.40 -9.05
CA ARG A 141 -2.50 -0.72 -7.64
C ARG A 141 -1.04 -0.54 -7.28
N PHE A 142 -0.13 -1.04 -8.12
CA PHE A 142 1.30 -0.89 -7.93
C PHE A 142 1.72 0.59 -7.91
N MET A 143 1.21 1.40 -8.84
CA MET A 143 1.50 2.84 -8.87
C MET A 143 0.95 3.57 -7.63
N LEU A 144 -0.25 3.22 -7.17
CA LEU A 144 -0.81 3.77 -5.94
C LEU A 144 0.05 3.41 -4.72
N PHE A 145 0.51 2.16 -4.64
CA PHE A 145 1.43 1.70 -3.60
C PHE A 145 2.74 2.49 -3.62
N ILE A 146 3.38 2.67 -4.79
CA ILE A 146 4.60 3.48 -4.91
C ILE A 146 4.33 4.92 -4.48
N CYS A 147 3.28 5.57 -5.00
CA CYS A 147 2.96 6.95 -4.67
C CYS A 147 2.68 7.15 -3.16
N LYS A 148 1.98 6.20 -2.53
CA LYS A 148 1.65 6.25 -1.10
C LYS A 148 2.90 6.14 -0.23
N ASN A 149 3.90 5.38 -0.68
CA ASN A 149 5.08 5.05 0.11
C ASN A 149 6.37 5.73 -0.38
N ALA A 150 6.31 6.56 -1.43
CA ALA A 150 7.49 7.16 -2.09
C ALA A 150 8.41 7.91 -1.12
N THR A 151 7.84 8.70 -0.22
CA THR A 151 8.60 9.45 0.80
C THR A 151 9.28 8.54 1.82
N MET A 152 8.66 7.40 2.15
CA MET A 152 9.17 6.45 3.13
C MET A 152 10.23 5.51 2.55
N ILE A 153 10.04 5.10 1.29
CA ILE A 153 10.93 4.19 0.57
C ILE A 153 12.08 4.98 -0.10
N GLY A 154 11.91 6.27 -0.36
CA GLY A 154 12.89 7.14 -1.02
C GLY A 154 13.00 6.88 -2.51
N LEU A 155 11.85 6.84 -3.19
CA LEU A 155 11.69 6.68 -4.64
C LEU A 155 11.37 8.01 -5.34
#